data_AF-A0A0F8Y0C8-F1
#
_entry.id   AF-A0A0F8Y0C8-F1
#
_cell.length_a   1.000
_cell.length_b   1.000
_cell.length_c   1.000
_cell.angle_alpha   90.00
_cell.angle_beta   90.00
_cell.angle_gamma   90.00
#
_symmetry.space_group_name_H-M   'P 1'
#
loop_
_entity.id
_entity.type
_entity.pdbx_description
1 polymer ?
#
loop_
_entity_poly.entity_id
_entity_poly.type
_entity_poly.pdbx_seq_one_letter_code
_entity_poly.pdbx_strand_id
1 'polypeptide(L)' 'MGNKDPVTRIVNIPAQFLPLIEKERERRGCFSMHECMGHILKDYFGTDGLKPPVPEKEKVIKGVKINA' A
#
# COMPACT_ATOMS: atom_id res chain seq x y z
N MET A 1 15.60 0.55 -15.34
CA MET A 1 14.14 0.68 -15.16
C MET A 1 13.84 0.31 -13.72
N GLY A 2 13.60 1.28 -12.84
CA GLY A 2 13.23 1.01 -11.45
C GLY A 2 11.71 0.90 -11.35
N ASN A 3 11.21 -0.19 -10.77
CA ASN A 3 9.80 -0.31 -10.40
C ASN A 3 9.43 0.92 -9.57
N LYS A 4 8.60 1.82 -10.11
CA LYS A 4 8.29 3.12 -9.49
C LYS A 4 7.35 2.99 -8.29
N ASP A 5 6.71 1.84 -8.14
CA ASP A 5 5.77 1.57 -7.05
C ASP A 5 6.17 0.29 -6.31
N PRO A 6 6.85 0.40 -5.16
CA PRO A 6 7.14 -0.76 -4.35
C PRO A 6 5.86 -1.27 -3.69
N VAL A 7 5.64 -2.59 -3.79
CA VAL A 7 4.52 -3.29 -3.14
C VAL A 7 4.51 -3.06 -1.62
N THR A 8 5.68 -2.83 -1.03
CA THR A 8 5.87 -2.51 0.39
C THR A 8 6.32 -1.06 0.54
N ARG A 9 5.62 -0.28 1.37
CA ARG A 9 6.01 1.08 1.73
C ARG A 9 6.51 1.14 3.16
N ILE A 10 7.65 1.80 3.37
CA ILE A 10 8.17 2.09 4.71
C ILE A 10 7.44 3.33 5.23
N VAL A 11 6.89 3.25 6.44
CA VAL A 11 6.20 4.36 7.10
C VAL A 11 6.94 4.71 8.37
N ASN A 12 7.35 5.97 8.51
CA ASN A 12 7.97 6.47 9.71
C ASN A 12 6.87 6.92 10.69
N ILE A 13 6.85 6.31 11.88
CA ILE A 13 5.93 6.65 12.94
C ILE A 13 6.70 7.20 14.16
N PRO A 14 6.14 8.18 14.89
CA PRO A 14 6.76 8.61 16.14
C PRO A 14 6.84 7.45 17.14
N ALA A 15 7.97 7.31 17.82
CA ALA A 15 8.25 6.19 18.72
C ALA A 15 7.20 6.03 19.84
N GLN A 16 6.57 7.13 20.25
CA GLN A 16 5.50 7.15 21.25
C GLN A 16 4.28 6.30 20.86
N PHE A 17 4.04 6.10 19.55
CA PHE A 17 2.92 5.29 19.08
C PHE A 17 3.25 3.80 18.97
N LEU A 18 4.53 3.41 19.01
CA LEU A 18 4.93 2.00 18.87
C LEU A 18 4.26 1.10 19.93
N PRO A 19 4.25 1.45 21.24
CA PRO A 19 3.59 0.62 22.26
C PRO A 19 2.08 0.49 22.05
N LEU A 20 1.45 1.53 21.49
CA LEU A 20 0.01 1.51 21.20
C LEU A 20 -0.31 0.55 20.05
N ILE A 21 0.53 0.52 19.02
CA ILE A 21 0.38 -0.38 17.88
C ILE A 21 0.68 -1.83 18.28
N GLU A 22 1.69 -2.06 19.12
CA GLU A 22 2.02 -3.39 19.65
C GLU A 22 0.88 -3.95 20.50
N LYS A 23 0.29 -3.13 21.37
CA LYS A 23 -0.89 -3.51 22.15
C LYS A 23 -2.07 -3.88 21.27
N GLU A 24 -2.30 -3.13 20.18
CA GLU A 24 -3.37 -3.44 19.23
C GLU A 24 -3.08 -4.72 18.44
N ARG A 25 -1.81 -4.98 18.08
CA ARG A 25 -1.37 -6.22 17.44
C ARG A 25 -1.67 -7.43 18.33
N GLU A 26 -1.32 -7.35 19.61
CA GLU A 26 -1.60 -8.41 20.60
C GLU A 26 -3.09 -8.63 20.80
N ARG A 27 -3.85 -7.53 20.96
CA ARG A 27 -5.31 -7.57 21.11
C ARG A 27 -6.01 -8.27 19.95
N ARG A 28 -5.53 -8.05 18.73
CA ARG A 28 -6.09 -8.64 17.49
C ARG A 28 -5.51 -10.01 17.15
N GLY A 29 -4.44 -10.42 17.83
CA GLY A 29 -3.73 -11.67 17.52
C GLY A 29 -3.02 -11.64 16.16
N CYS A 30 -2.62 -10.46 15.66
CA CYS A 30 -1.97 -10.34 14.36
C CYS A 30 -0.55 -10.92 14.39
N PHE A 31 -0.20 -11.69 13.36
CA PHE A 31 1.12 -12.31 13.24
C PHE A 31 2.22 -11.28 12.99
N SER A 32 1.91 -10.20 12.26
CA SER A 32 2.88 -9.16 11.90
C SER A 32 2.35 -7.74 12.05
N MET A 33 3.27 -6.77 12.13
CA MET A 33 2.93 -5.34 12.12
C MET A 33 2.26 -4.92 10.81
N HIS A 34 2.60 -5.55 9.68
CA HIS A 34 1.99 -5.29 8.38
C HIS A 34 0.51 -5.67 8.37
N GLU A 35 0.19 -6.85 8.92
CA GLU A 35 -1.19 -7.33 9.05
C GLU A 35 -2.00 -6.43 9.98
N CYS A 36 -1.45 -6.09 11.15
CA CYS A 36 -2.08 -5.16 12.09
C CYS A 36 -2.37 -3.80 11.44
N MET A 37 -1.39 -3.22 10.74
CA MET A 37 -1.57 -1.97 10.01
C MET A 37 -2.62 -2.10 8.90
N GLY A 38 -2.67 -3.23 8.19
CA GLY A 38 -3.70 -3.51 7.19
C GLY A 38 -5.11 -3.49 7.79
N HIS A 39 -5.30 -4.10 8.97
CA HIS A 39 -6.58 -4.03 9.68
C HIS A 39 -6.93 -2.60 10.12
N ILE A 40 -5.98 -1.87 10.70
CA ILE A 40 -6.19 -0.48 11.13
C ILE A 40 -6.63 0.40 9.95
N LEU A 41 -5.92 0.31 8.83
CA LEU A 41 -6.22 1.10 7.64
C LEU A 41 -7.56 0.70 7.02
N LYS A 42 -7.89 -0.60 7.00
CA LYS A 42 -9.19 -1.09 6.53
C LYS A 42 -10.34 -0.61 7.40
N ASP A 43 -10.18 -0.62 8.73
CA ASP A 43 -11.19 -0.14 9.67
C ASP A 43 -11.39 1.39 9.53
N TYR A 44 -10.30 2.14 9.32
CA TYR A 44 -10.34 3.60 9.23
C TYR A 44 -10.87 4.12 7.88
N PHE A 45 -10.43 3.55 6.76
CA PHE A 45 -10.83 3.97 5.42
C PHE A 45 -12.02 3.18 4.86
N GLY A 46 -12.50 2.16 5.58
CA GLY A 46 -13.56 1.27 5.10
C GLY A 46 -13.24 0.67 3.72
N THR A 47 -14.24 0.69 2.83
CA THR A 47 -14.08 0.36 1.41
C THR A 47 -13.70 1.56 0.54
N ASP A 48 -13.73 2.78 1.10
CA ASP A 48 -13.50 4.02 0.33
C ASP A 48 -12.01 4.22 -0.03
N GLY A 49 -11.10 3.61 0.75
CA GLY A 49 -9.66 3.55 0.45
C GLY A 49 -9.25 2.47 -0.55
N LEU A 50 -10.13 1.50 -0.82
CA LEU A 50 -9.94 0.46 -1.84
C LEU A 50 -10.52 0.95 -3.16
N LYS A 51 -10.02 2.07 -3.70
CA LYS A 51 -10.18 2.26 -5.15
C LYS A 51 -9.48 1.06 -5.79
N PRO A 52 -10.17 0.17 -6.52
CA PRO A 52 -9.49 -0.86 -7.28
C PRO A 52 -8.40 -0.15 -8.10
N PRO A 53 -7.19 -0.74 -8.23
CA PRO A 53 -6.19 -0.14 -9.10
C PRO A 53 -6.89 0.13 -10.42
N VAL A 54 -7.01 1.40 -10.78
CA VAL A 54 -7.57 1.80 -12.07
C VAL A 54 -6.76 0.98 -13.06
N PRO A 55 -7.36 0.09 -13.86
CA PRO A 55 -6.59 -0.73 -14.79
C PRO A 55 -5.76 0.24 -15.60
N GLU A 56 -4.43 0.16 -15.45
CA GLU A 56 -3.53 0.98 -16.22
C GLU A 56 -3.90 0.72 -17.67
N LYS A 57 -4.54 1.71 -18.30
CA LYS A 57 -4.79 1.65 -19.74
C LYS A 57 -3.42 1.42 -20.35
N GLU A 58 -3.20 0.23 -20.93
CA GLU A 58 -2.00 -0.10 -21.67
C GLU A 58 -1.67 1.10 -22.56
N LYS A 59 -0.63 1.83 -22.20
CA LYS A 59 -0.09 2.85 -23.09
C LYS A 59 0.60 2.09 -24.21
N VAL A 60 -0.18 1.66 -25.20
CA VAL A 60 0.34 1.21 -26.49
C VAL A 60 1.07 2.41 -27.07
N ILE A 61 2.40 2.41 -26.95
CA ILE A 61 3.25 3.34 -27.67
C ILE A 61 3.07 2.97 -29.14
N LYS A 62 2.19 3.69 -29.83
CA LYS A 62 2.05 3.59 -31.28
C LYS A 62 3.36 4.07 -31.89
N GLY A 63 4.23 3.13 -32.26
CA GLY A 63 5.45 3.42 -33.00
C GLY A 63 5.07 4.14 -34.30
N VAL A 64 5.53 5.37 -34.45
CA VAL A 64 5.43 6.09 -35.71
C VAL A 64 6.54 5.54 -36.61
N LYS A 65 6.17 5.01 -37.78
CA LYS A 65 7.15 4.67 -38.83
C LYS A 65 7.85 5.96 -39.27
N ILE A 66 9.14 6.06 -38.99
CA ILE A 66 10.03 6.98 -39.69
C ILE A 66 10.41 6.28 -41.00
N ASN A 67 9.94 6.83 -42.12
CA ASN A 67 10.40 6.40 -43.44
C ASN A 67 11.86 6.86 -43.58
N ALA A 68 12.78 5.90 -43.63
CA ALA A 68 14.16 6.11 -44.03
C ALA A 68 14.26 6.10 -45.56
#